data_AF-A0A430UI81-F1
#
_entry.id   AF-A0A430UI81-F1
#
_cell.length_a   1.000
_cell.length_b   1.000
_cell.length_c   1.000
_cell.angle_alpha   90.00
_cell.angle_beta   90.00
_cell.angle_gamma   90.00
#
_symmetry.space_group_name_H-M   'P 1'
#
loop_
_entity.id
_entity.type
_entity.pdbx_description
1 polymer ?
#
loop_
_entity_poly.entity_id
_entity_poly.type
_entity_poly.pdbx_seq_one_letter_code
_entity_poly.pdbx_strand_id
1 'polypeptide(L)'
;MSLRARLALVIALLAFLPNLVLALTLGLMGEGPWLPLVLWLLLIALVSGAVGYFLARSLLRPLEELTRALAYLSVKEGPVNALRLPAPKEPPPMEITLLRARFGELLQRLQRLMEAREAFYGALAHDLKTPLLSAIRALEYLERADHLGREKRVELLLALRGELFQAHLLVENLLALSRLEARTPQRETLNLRALAEDLLLRYREEAGRRGR
;
A
#
# COMPACT_ATOMS: atom_id res chain seq x y z
N MET A 1 26.87 -12.67 -0.56
CA MET A 1 27.66 -12.20 -1.73
C MET A 1 26.77 -11.32 -2.58
N SER A 2 27.22 -10.12 -2.96
CA SER A 2 26.47 -9.23 -3.85
C SER A 2 26.33 -9.85 -5.24
N LEU A 3 25.21 -9.63 -5.91
CA LEU A 3 24.98 -10.11 -7.28
C LEU A 3 26.10 -9.64 -8.22
N ARG A 4 26.58 -8.42 -7.99
CA ARG A 4 27.74 -7.82 -8.66
C ARG A 4 29.02 -8.64 -8.52
N ALA A 5 29.26 -9.29 -7.37
CA ALA A 5 30.45 -10.10 -7.17
C ALA A 5 30.37 -11.44 -7.91
N ARG A 6 29.21 -12.10 -7.94
CA ARG A 6 29.02 -13.31 -8.77
C ARG A 6 29.08 -12.98 -10.25
N LEU A 7 28.45 -11.88 -10.67
CA LEU A 7 28.52 -11.38 -12.05
C LEU A 7 29.95 -11.05 -12.45
N ALA A 8 30.67 -10.28 -11.63
CA ALA A 8 32.06 -9.91 -11.91
C ALA A 8 32.98 -11.13 -11.97
N LEU A 9 32.81 -12.10 -11.08
CA LEU A 9 33.63 -13.31 -11.08
C LEU A 9 33.34 -14.18 -12.30
N VAL A 10 32.08 -14.31 -12.68
CA VAL A 10 31.68 -15.11 -13.86
C VAL A 10 32.09 -14.42 -15.17
N ILE A 11 31.92 -13.10 -15.28
CA ILE A 11 32.39 -12.31 -16.43
C ILE A 11 33.92 -12.34 -16.49
N ALA A 12 34.61 -12.20 -15.35
CA ALA A 12 36.06 -12.32 -15.28
C ALA A 12 36.52 -13.72 -15.69
N LEU A 13 35.84 -14.78 -15.26
CA LEU A 13 36.16 -16.15 -15.66
C LEU A 13 35.92 -16.36 -17.16
N LEU A 14 34.82 -15.80 -17.71
CA LEU A 14 34.47 -15.86 -19.12
C LEU A 14 35.41 -15.03 -20.00
N ALA A 15 36.03 -13.96 -19.48
CA ALA A 15 36.95 -13.10 -20.24
C ALA A 15 38.42 -13.51 -20.08
N PHE A 16 38.81 -13.94 -18.89
CA PHE A 16 40.22 -14.15 -18.52
C PHE A 16 40.71 -15.54 -18.89
N LEU A 17 39.91 -16.58 -18.61
CA LEU A 17 40.27 -17.96 -18.92
C LEU A 17 40.46 -18.10 -20.43
N PRO A 18 39.64 -17.42 -21.27
CA PRO A 18 39.84 -17.55 -22.69
C PRO A 18 41.10 -16.92 -23.26
N ASN A 19 41.35 -15.70 -22.82
CA ASN A 19 42.50 -14.94 -23.27
C ASN A 19 43.82 -15.55 -22.79
N LEU A 20 43.82 -16.15 -21.58
CA LEU A 20 44.97 -16.86 -21.03
C LEU A 20 45.38 -18.05 -21.89
N VAL A 21 44.41 -18.88 -22.31
CA VAL A 21 44.67 -20.04 -23.17
C VAL A 21 45.11 -19.59 -24.57
N LEU A 22 44.48 -18.55 -25.13
CA LEU A 22 44.85 -18.00 -26.44
C LEU A 22 46.28 -17.43 -26.44
N ALA A 23 46.66 -16.71 -25.38
CA ALA A 23 48.01 -16.21 -25.18
C ALA A 23 49.04 -17.35 -25.04
N LEU A 24 48.69 -18.42 -24.32
CA LEU A 24 49.55 -19.60 -24.21
C LEU A 24 49.70 -20.33 -25.54
N THR A 25 48.63 -20.49 -26.32
CA THR A 25 48.67 -21.23 -27.59
C THR A 25 49.39 -20.45 -28.68
N LEU A 26 49.16 -19.13 -28.81
CA LEU A 26 49.90 -18.27 -29.74
C LEU A 26 51.38 -18.14 -29.36
N GLY A 27 51.68 -18.06 -28.05
CA GLY A 27 53.07 -18.00 -27.58
C GLY A 27 53.88 -19.27 -27.84
N LEU A 28 53.22 -20.41 -28.08
CA LEU A 28 53.85 -21.71 -28.33
C LEU A 28 53.91 -22.09 -29.83
N MET A 29 53.09 -21.49 -30.69
CA MET A 29 52.99 -21.83 -32.12
C MET A 29 53.32 -20.63 -33.01
N GLY A 30 54.59 -20.44 -33.37
CA GLY A 30 55.09 -19.31 -34.17
C GLY A 30 54.60 -19.20 -35.62
N GLU A 31 53.76 -20.12 -36.12
CA GLU A 31 53.07 -20.08 -37.42
C GLU A 31 51.70 -20.79 -37.23
N GLY A 32 50.58 -20.06 -37.25
CA GLY A 32 49.35 -20.47 -36.54
C GLY A 32 48.33 -21.31 -37.31
N PRO A 33 47.94 -22.53 -36.85
CA PRO A 33 46.86 -23.33 -37.42
C PRO A 33 45.45 -22.81 -37.04
N TRP A 34 44.46 -22.94 -37.94
CA TRP A 34 43.08 -22.42 -37.79
C TRP A 34 42.15 -23.31 -36.94
N LEU A 35 42.45 -24.61 -36.81
CA LEU A 35 41.69 -25.56 -35.98
C LEU A 35 41.60 -25.19 -34.49
N PRO A 36 42.69 -24.79 -33.80
CA PRO A 36 42.59 -24.35 -32.40
C PRO A 36 41.72 -23.11 -32.24
N LEU A 37 41.69 -22.19 -33.22
CA LEU A 37 40.82 -21.00 -33.18
C LEU A 37 39.33 -21.38 -33.25
N VAL A 38 38.96 -22.36 -34.08
CA VAL A 38 37.56 -22.82 -34.20
C VAL A 38 37.12 -23.56 -32.94
N LEU A 39 37.94 -24.50 -32.44
CA LEU A 39 37.65 -25.22 -31.21
C LEU A 39 37.55 -24.27 -30.01
N TRP A 40 38.29 -23.16 -30.07
CA TRP A 40 38.20 -22.09 -29.12
C TRP A 40 36.88 -21.30 -29.24
N LEU A 41 36.53 -20.79 -30.42
CA LEU A 41 35.25 -20.09 -30.57
C LEU A 41 34.05 -20.94 -30.08
N LEU A 42 34.11 -22.26 -30.28
CA LEU A 42 33.13 -23.20 -29.76
C LEU A 42 33.11 -23.26 -28.22
N LEU A 43 34.28 -23.32 -27.55
CA LEU A 43 34.34 -23.41 -26.09
C LEU A 43 33.93 -22.09 -25.42
N ILE A 44 34.28 -20.91 -25.97
CA ILE A 44 33.73 -19.61 -25.51
C ILE A 44 32.21 -19.61 -25.64
N ALA A 45 31.68 -20.03 -26.80
CA ALA A 45 30.24 -20.06 -27.03
C ALA A 45 29.51 -20.96 -26.02
N LEU A 46 30.06 -22.15 -25.74
CA LEU A 46 29.49 -23.10 -24.79
C LEU A 46 29.50 -22.55 -23.36
N VAL A 47 30.63 -21.98 -22.91
CA VAL A 47 30.74 -21.41 -21.56
C VAL A 47 29.84 -20.18 -21.43
N SER A 48 29.78 -19.33 -22.44
CA SER A 48 28.90 -18.14 -22.46
C SER A 48 27.43 -18.55 -22.39
N GLY A 49 27.03 -19.59 -23.14
CA GLY A 49 25.67 -20.14 -23.10
C GLY A 49 25.31 -20.72 -21.73
N ALA A 50 26.22 -21.53 -21.14
CA ALA A 50 26.03 -22.11 -19.82
C ALA A 50 25.91 -21.05 -18.72
N VAL A 51 26.75 -20.02 -18.79
CA VAL A 51 26.73 -18.86 -17.89
C VAL A 51 25.43 -18.07 -18.04
N GLY A 52 25.02 -17.76 -19.27
CA GLY A 52 23.77 -17.04 -19.53
C GLY A 52 22.56 -17.80 -19.00
N TYR A 53 22.52 -19.12 -19.19
CA TYR A 53 21.47 -19.98 -18.67
C TYR A 53 21.45 -20.01 -17.13
N PHE A 54 22.60 -20.20 -16.49
CA PHE A 54 22.70 -20.22 -15.03
C PHE A 54 22.33 -18.86 -14.42
N LEU A 55 22.73 -17.76 -15.08
CA LEU A 55 22.42 -16.40 -14.65
C LEU A 55 20.94 -16.08 -14.75
N ALA A 56 20.31 -16.42 -15.89
CA ALA A 56 18.87 -16.29 -16.07
C ALA A 56 18.13 -17.08 -14.97
N ARG A 57 18.50 -18.34 -14.75
CA ARG A 57 17.86 -19.19 -13.75
C ARG A 57 18.02 -18.65 -12.32
N SER A 58 19.19 -18.12 -11.97
CA SER A 58 19.45 -17.56 -10.63
C SER A 58 18.74 -16.22 -10.39
N LEU A 59 18.50 -15.42 -11.43
CA LEU A 59 17.85 -14.11 -11.33
C LEU A 59 16.32 -14.18 -11.42
N LEU A 60 15.80 -14.99 -12.35
CA LEU A 60 14.37 -15.08 -12.58
C LEU A 60 13.66 -15.87 -11.47
N ARG A 61 14.29 -16.91 -10.90
CA ARG A 61 13.63 -17.78 -9.92
C ARG A 61 13.16 -17.04 -8.65
N PRO A 62 13.97 -16.20 -7.96
CA PRO A 62 13.50 -15.48 -6.78
C PRO A 62 12.51 -14.35 -7.14
N LEU A 63 12.59 -13.81 -8.36
CA LEU A 63 11.64 -12.83 -8.87
C LEU A 63 10.27 -13.48 -9.10
N GLU A 64 10.24 -14.67 -9.70
CA GLU A 64 9.02 -15.47 -9.86
C GLU A 64 8.42 -15.86 -8.51
N GLU A 65 9.23 -16.23 -7.52
CA GLU A 65 8.74 -16.51 -6.17
C GLU A 65 8.08 -15.28 -5.54
N LEU A 66 8.68 -14.09 -5.69
CA LEU A 66 8.07 -12.84 -5.23
C LEU A 66 6.76 -12.56 -5.98
N THR A 67 6.75 -12.66 -7.31
CA THR A 67 5.54 -12.44 -8.12
C THR A 67 4.43 -13.41 -7.75
N ARG A 68 4.73 -14.69 -7.51
CA ARG A 68 3.75 -15.68 -7.06
C ARG A 68 3.24 -15.37 -5.65
N ALA A 69 4.11 -14.94 -4.74
CA ALA A 69 3.71 -14.50 -3.41
C ALA A 69 2.77 -13.30 -3.47
N LEU A 70 3.03 -12.33 -4.35
CA LEU A 70 2.15 -11.19 -4.58
C LEU A 70 0.82 -11.59 -5.22
N ALA A 71 0.84 -12.46 -6.23
CA ALA A 71 -0.37 -12.96 -6.87
C ALA A 71 -1.26 -13.74 -5.88
N TYR A 72 -0.65 -14.52 -4.98
CA TYR A 72 -1.37 -15.21 -3.91
C TYR A 72 -2.05 -14.23 -2.95
N LEU A 73 -1.40 -13.11 -2.64
CA LEU A 73 -1.99 -12.05 -1.81
C LEU A 73 -3.14 -11.31 -2.52
N SER A 74 -3.06 -11.10 -3.83
CA SER A 74 -4.12 -10.41 -4.60
C SER A 74 -5.40 -11.22 -4.75
N VAL A 75 -5.32 -12.55 -4.77
CA VAL A 75 -6.47 -13.45 -4.97
C VAL A 75 -7.15 -13.82 -3.65
N LYS A 76 -6.44 -13.71 -2.53
CA LYS A 76 -6.97 -14.10 -1.23
C LYS A 76 -7.66 -12.90 -0.58
N GLU A 77 -8.99 -12.86 -0.65
CA GLU A 77 -9.82 -12.08 0.27
C GLU A 77 -9.69 -12.68 1.67
N GLY A 78 -8.57 -12.36 2.34
CA GLY A 78 -8.24 -12.84 3.67
C GLY A 78 -8.25 -11.70 4.69
N PRO A 79 -8.31 -12.03 6.01
CA PRO A 79 -8.25 -11.02 7.06
C PRO A 79 -6.99 -10.17 6.92
N VAL A 80 -7.12 -8.87 7.18
CA VAL A 80 -6.07 -7.84 7.03
C VAL A 80 -4.74 -8.26 7.68
N ASN A 81 -4.83 -9.05 8.75
CA ASN A 81 -3.71 -9.56 9.55
C ASN A 81 -2.78 -10.53 8.79
N ALA A 82 -3.19 -11.01 7.61
CA ALA A 82 -2.46 -11.96 6.80
C ALA A 82 -1.66 -11.32 5.64
N LEU A 83 -1.62 -9.99 5.50
CA LEU A 83 -0.81 -9.29 4.49
C LEU A 83 0.68 -9.35 4.83
N ARG A 84 1.30 -10.52 4.66
CA ARG A 84 2.74 -10.71 4.83
C ARG A 84 3.30 -11.51 3.66
N LEU A 85 4.48 -11.11 3.22
CA LEU A 85 5.24 -11.91 2.25
C LEU A 85 5.69 -13.22 2.92
N PRO A 86 5.40 -14.40 2.35
CA PRO A 86 5.93 -15.67 2.82
C PRO A 86 7.45 -15.67 2.76
N ALA A 87 8.10 -16.38 3.69
CA ALA A 87 9.55 -16.52 3.72
C ALA A 87 10.06 -17.15 2.41
N PRO A 88 11.21 -16.67 1.88
CA PRO A 88 11.76 -17.21 0.65
C PRO A 88 12.30 -18.62 0.93
N LYS A 89 12.19 -19.53 -0.04
CA LYS A 89 12.63 -20.93 0.12
C LYS A 89 14.15 -21.06 0.15
N GLU A 90 14.84 -20.17 -0.56
CA GLU A 90 16.29 -20.08 -0.63
C GLU A 90 16.70 -18.63 -0.29
N PRO A 91 17.88 -18.39 0.30
CA PRO A 91 18.34 -17.04 0.62
C PRO A 91 18.49 -16.22 -0.67
N PRO A 92 17.64 -15.20 -0.91
CA PRO A 92 17.67 -14.48 -2.17
C PRO A 92 18.88 -13.55 -2.24
N PRO A 93 19.26 -13.09 -3.45
CA PRO A 93 20.25 -12.02 -3.62
C PRO A 93 19.92 -10.81 -2.75
N MET A 94 20.94 -10.03 -2.36
CA MET A 94 20.79 -8.87 -1.47
C MET A 94 19.78 -7.85 -2.04
N GLU A 95 19.83 -7.64 -3.35
CA GLU A 95 18.96 -6.72 -4.09
C GLU A 95 17.48 -7.12 -3.97
N ILE A 96 17.19 -8.43 -4.07
CA ILE A 96 15.84 -8.98 -3.94
C ILE A 96 15.41 -8.99 -2.47
N THR A 97 16.35 -9.23 -1.54
CA THR A 97 16.10 -9.10 -0.10
C THR A 97 15.66 -7.68 0.26
N LEU A 98 16.34 -6.65 -0.25
CA LEU A 98 15.99 -5.25 -0.03
C LEU A 98 14.61 -4.93 -0.62
N LEU A 99 14.32 -5.39 -1.84
CA LEU A 99 13.01 -5.18 -2.47
C LEU A 99 11.89 -5.83 -1.63
N ARG A 100 12.09 -7.06 -1.16
CA ARG A 100 11.13 -7.75 -0.27
C ARG A 100 10.92 -7.00 1.03
N ALA A 101 11.96 -6.43 1.62
CA ALA A 101 11.85 -5.61 2.82
C ALA A 101 11.01 -4.35 2.58
N ARG A 102 11.28 -3.61 1.50
CA ARG A 102 10.51 -2.41 1.13
C ARG A 102 9.05 -2.72 0.82
N PHE A 103 8.80 -3.82 0.13
CA PHE A 103 7.42 -4.25 -0.13
C PHE A 103 6.72 -4.69 1.16
N GLY A 104 7.43 -5.34 2.08
CA GLY A 104 6.93 -5.66 3.41
C GLY A 104 6.54 -4.41 4.22
N GLU A 105 7.34 -3.34 4.17
CA GLU A 105 7.01 -2.05 4.79
C GLU A 105 5.71 -1.45 4.21
N LEU A 106 5.54 -1.53 2.88
CA LEU A 106 4.32 -1.07 2.22
C LEU A 106 3.09 -1.89 2.65
N LEU A 107 3.21 -3.22 2.70
CA LEU A 107 2.13 -4.10 3.16
C LEU A 107 1.75 -3.81 4.62
N GLN A 108 2.71 -3.59 5.51
CA GLN A 108 2.44 -3.21 6.90
C GLN A 108 1.74 -1.86 7.01
N ARG A 109 2.09 -0.90 6.14
CA ARG A 109 1.41 0.40 6.11
C ARG A 109 -0.02 0.26 5.62
N LEU A 110 -0.24 -0.56 4.58
CA LEU A 110 -1.58 -0.86 4.07
C LEU A 110 -2.44 -1.55 5.14
N GLN A 111 -1.90 -2.54 5.83
CA GLN A 111 -2.58 -3.24 6.93
C GLN A 111 -3.05 -2.25 8.00
N ARG A 112 -2.17 -1.37 8.47
CA ARG A 112 -2.53 -0.35 9.47
C ARG A 112 -3.63 0.60 9.00
N LEU A 113 -3.62 0.99 7.73
CA LEU A 113 -4.67 1.84 7.14
C LEU A 113 -6.02 1.11 7.08
N MET A 114 -6.02 -0.17 6.74
CA MET A 114 -7.24 -0.99 6.71
C MET A 114 -7.80 -1.24 8.10
N GLU A 115 -6.96 -1.59 9.08
CA GLU A 115 -7.38 -1.76 10.48
C GLU A 115 -7.99 -0.48 11.05
N ALA A 116 -7.37 0.68 10.78
CA ALA A 116 -7.92 1.97 11.20
C ALA A 116 -9.28 2.26 10.55
N ARG A 117 -9.43 1.91 9.27
CA ARG A 117 -10.69 2.08 8.54
C ARG A 117 -11.80 1.17 9.07
N GLU A 118 -11.50 -0.09 9.39
CA GLU A 118 -12.47 -1.01 9.99
C GLU A 118 -12.90 -0.55 11.39
N ALA A 119 -11.94 -0.14 12.24
CA ALA A 119 -12.25 0.40 13.56
C ALA A 119 -13.13 1.65 13.47
N PHE A 120 -12.85 2.54 12.50
CA PHE A 120 -13.64 3.73 12.24
C PHE A 120 -15.08 3.38 11.80
N TYR A 121 -15.26 2.45 10.86
CA TYR A 121 -16.60 1.99 10.47
C TYR A 121 -17.35 1.33 11.64
N GLY A 122 -16.67 0.57 12.49
CA GLY A 122 -17.24 -0.03 13.69
C GLY A 122 -17.74 1.04 14.67
N ALA A 123 -16.92 2.05 14.95
CA ALA A 123 -17.29 3.18 15.81
C ALA A 123 -18.48 3.97 15.24
N LEU A 124 -18.46 4.27 13.94
CA LEU A 124 -19.58 4.96 13.28
C LEU A 124 -20.88 4.16 13.33
N ALA A 125 -20.84 2.86 13.07
CA ALA A 125 -22.01 2.01 13.13
C ALA A 125 -22.62 2.01 14.54
N HIS A 126 -21.77 1.97 15.56
CA HIS A 126 -22.20 2.08 16.95
C HIS A 126 -22.85 3.44 17.25
N ASP A 127 -22.19 4.53 16.84
CA ASP A 127 -22.65 5.90 17.11
C ASP A 127 -23.92 6.27 16.33
N LEU A 128 -24.17 5.66 15.17
CA LEU A 128 -25.44 5.78 14.44
C LEU A 128 -26.55 4.91 15.03
N LYS A 129 -26.22 3.72 15.53
CA LYS A 129 -27.22 2.78 16.09
C LYS A 129 -27.95 3.38 17.29
N THR A 130 -27.25 4.12 18.13
CA THR A 130 -27.81 4.73 19.35
C THR A 130 -28.97 5.71 19.06
N PRO A 131 -28.77 6.80 18.27
CA PRO A 131 -29.85 7.74 17.96
C PRO A 131 -30.96 7.10 17.13
N LEU A 132 -30.64 6.17 16.22
CA LEU A 132 -31.67 5.46 15.43
C LEU A 132 -32.55 4.56 16.29
N LEU A 133 -31.94 3.80 17.21
CA LEU A 133 -32.70 2.91 18.09
C LEU A 133 -33.55 3.71 19.08
N SER A 134 -33.05 4.84 19.56
CA SER A 134 -33.82 5.74 20.42
C SER A 134 -35.00 6.35 19.65
N ALA A 135 -34.80 6.76 18.40
CA ALA A 135 -35.85 7.26 17.52
C ALA A 135 -36.94 6.22 17.26
N ILE A 136 -36.55 4.96 17.00
CA ILE A 136 -37.49 3.83 16.83
C ILE A 136 -38.31 3.62 18.11
N ARG A 137 -37.67 3.63 19.29
CA ARG A 137 -38.40 3.47 20.58
C ARG A 137 -39.38 4.62 20.84
N ALA A 138 -39.01 5.85 20.52
CA ALA A 138 -39.88 7.01 20.66
C ALA A 138 -41.11 6.89 19.75
N LEU A 139 -40.94 6.40 18.51
CA LEU A 139 -42.04 6.09 17.59
C LEU A 139 -42.93 4.97 18.12
N GLU A 140 -42.36 3.85 18.59
CA GLU A 140 -43.13 2.75 19.19
C GLU A 140 -43.95 3.20 20.42
N TYR A 141 -43.39 4.10 21.23
CA TYR A 141 -44.10 4.67 22.38
C TYR A 141 -45.26 5.56 21.93
N LEU A 142 -45.06 6.38 20.90
CA LEU A 142 -46.11 7.22 20.30
C LEU A 142 -47.24 6.37 19.68
N GLU A 143 -46.94 5.23 19.08
CA GLU A 143 -47.94 4.31 18.50
C GLU A 143 -48.79 3.60 19.57
N ARG A 144 -48.19 3.19 20.68
CA ARG A 144 -48.90 2.41 21.73
C ARG A 144 -49.70 3.27 22.70
N ALA A 145 -49.36 4.55 22.84
CA ALA A 145 -49.95 5.41 23.85
C ALA A 145 -51.08 6.28 23.29
N ASP A 146 -52.26 5.65 23.15
CA ASP A 146 -53.51 6.29 22.70
C ASP A 146 -53.99 7.45 23.60
N HIS A 147 -53.53 7.49 24.85
CA HIS A 147 -53.97 8.46 25.86
C HIS A 147 -52.97 9.61 26.08
N LEU A 148 -51.91 9.71 25.26
CA LEU A 148 -50.95 10.81 25.36
C LEU A 148 -51.62 12.15 25.08
N GLY A 149 -51.63 13.03 26.09
CA GLY A 149 -52.02 14.43 25.93
C GLY A 149 -51.16 15.13 24.86
N ARG A 150 -51.75 16.14 24.20
CA ARG A 150 -51.15 16.85 23.06
C ARG A 150 -49.75 17.39 23.36
N GLU A 151 -49.52 17.92 24.55
CA GLU A 151 -48.22 18.48 24.97
C GLU A 151 -47.12 17.42 25.01
N LYS A 152 -47.40 16.27 25.66
CA LYS A 152 -46.44 15.16 25.78
C LYS A 152 -46.09 14.56 24.42
N ARG A 153 -47.07 14.50 23.51
CA ARG A 153 -46.88 14.06 22.11
C ARG A 153 -45.94 15.00 21.34
N VAL A 154 -46.11 16.32 21.51
CA VAL A 154 -45.23 17.31 20.88
C VAL A 154 -43.81 17.24 21.44
N GLU A 155 -43.65 17.05 22.75
CA GLU A 155 -42.34 16.88 23.39
C GLU A 155 -41.57 15.67 22.82
N LEU A 156 -42.24 14.52 22.69
CA LEU A 156 -41.65 13.31 22.09
C LEU A 156 -41.27 13.49 20.62
N LEU A 157 -42.11 14.15 19.82
CA LEU A 157 -41.80 14.45 18.43
C LEU A 157 -40.61 15.41 18.29
N LEU A 158 -40.47 16.38 19.20
CA LEU A 158 -39.30 17.26 19.24
C LEU A 158 -38.03 16.50 19.60
N ALA A 159 -38.10 15.60 20.60
CA ALA A 159 -36.98 14.74 20.98
C ALA A 159 -36.56 13.83 19.82
N LEU A 160 -37.51 13.15 19.19
CA LEU A 160 -37.31 12.32 18.00
C LEU A 160 -36.63 13.10 16.86
N ARG A 161 -37.12 14.31 16.56
CA ARG A 161 -36.51 15.19 15.55
C ARG A 161 -35.07 15.53 15.91
N GLY A 162 -34.78 15.77 17.17
CA GLY A 162 -33.43 16.03 17.67
C GLY A 162 -32.49 14.85 17.44
N GLU A 163 -32.92 13.64 17.77
CA GLU A 163 -32.12 12.42 17.57
C GLU A 163 -31.85 12.12 16.09
N LEU A 164 -32.86 12.27 15.23
CA LEU A 164 -32.70 12.13 13.78
C LEU A 164 -31.76 13.19 13.20
N PHE A 165 -31.80 14.42 13.72
CA PHE A 165 -30.87 15.47 13.33
C PHE A 165 -29.43 15.16 13.74
N GLN A 166 -29.20 14.61 14.93
CA GLN A 166 -27.87 14.15 15.35
C GLN A 166 -27.34 13.04 14.44
N ALA A 167 -28.17 12.04 14.12
CA ALA A 167 -27.79 10.99 13.17
C ALA A 167 -27.46 11.57 11.78
N HIS A 168 -28.23 12.54 11.30
CA HIS A 168 -27.98 13.23 10.04
C HIS A 168 -26.64 13.97 10.03
N LEU A 169 -26.32 14.75 11.07
CA LEU A 169 -25.02 15.42 11.20
C LEU A 169 -23.85 14.44 11.20
N LEU A 170 -24.01 13.28 11.84
CA LEU A 170 -22.97 12.24 11.84
C LEU A 170 -22.70 11.71 10.42
N VAL A 171 -23.75 11.51 9.63
CA VAL A 171 -23.64 11.10 8.21
C VAL A 171 -23.01 12.21 7.37
N GLU A 172 -23.38 13.47 7.58
CA GLU A 172 -22.76 14.60 6.86
C GLU A 172 -21.26 14.71 7.15
N ASN A 173 -20.86 14.59 8.41
CA ASN A 173 -19.45 14.59 8.81
C ASN A 173 -18.68 13.43 8.17
N LEU A 174 -19.30 12.26 8.08
CA LEU A 174 -18.72 11.10 7.39
C LEU A 174 -18.52 11.34 5.89
N LEU A 175 -19.51 11.93 5.22
CA LEU A 175 -19.42 12.28 3.80
C LEU A 175 -18.38 13.36 3.55
N ALA A 176 -18.27 14.35 4.45
CA ALA A 176 -17.23 15.37 4.39
C ALA A 176 -15.83 14.76 4.53
N LEU A 177 -15.64 13.86 5.50
CA LEU A 177 -14.37 13.16 5.70
C LEU A 177 -14.00 12.30 4.48
N SER A 178 -14.94 11.52 3.95
CA SER A 178 -14.72 10.72 2.74
C SER A 178 -14.28 11.57 1.54
N ARG A 179 -14.88 12.75 1.36
CA ARG A 179 -14.47 13.70 0.30
C ARG A 179 -13.07 14.27 0.53
N LEU A 180 -12.67 14.47 1.78
CA LEU A 180 -11.31 14.92 2.12
C LEU A 180 -10.29 13.81 1.87
N GLU A 181 -10.59 12.56 2.21
CA GLU A 181 -9.72 11.40 1.93
C GLU A 181 -9.52 11.15 0.43
N ALA A 182 -10.55 11.40 -0.38
CA ALA A 182 -10.47 11.24 -1.84
C ALA A 182 -9.66 12.35 -2.53
N ARG A 183 -9.42 13.49 -1.87
CA ARG A 183 -8.67 14.61 -2.45
C ARG A 183 -7.21 14.57 -2.01
N THR A 184 -6.31 14.70 -2.97
CA THR A 184 -4.90 14.98 -2.67
C THR A 184 -4.82 16.43 -2.18
N PRO A 185 -4.26 16.71 -0.99
CA PRO A 185 -4.18 18.07 -0.49
C PRO A 185 -3.28 18.92 -1.40
N GLN A 186 -3.85 19.94 -2.03
CA GLN A 186 -3.08 20.95 -2.74
C GLN A 186 -2.38 21.84 -1.72
N ARG A 187 -1.06 21.89 -1.78
CA ARG A 187 -0.26 22.73 -0.90
C ARG A 187 -0.13 24.11 -1.54
N GLU A 188 -0.70 25.11 -0.87
CA GLU A 188 -0.59 26.52 -1.23
C GLU A 188 0.18 27.27 -0.13
N THR A 189 0.96 28.27 -0.52
CA THR A 189 1.61 29.17 0.44
C THR A 189 0.60 30.23 0.86
N LEU A 190 0.10 30.13 2.10
CA LEU A 190 -0.94 31.01 2.64
C LEU A 190 -0.36 31.97 3.69
N ASN A 191 -0.78 33.24 3.63
CA ASN A 191 -0.46 34.21 4.68
C ASN A 191 -1.42 34.01 5.87
N LEU A 192 -0.91 33.41 6.95
CA LEU A 192 -1.68 33.10 8.15
C LEU A 192 -2.29 34.35 8.82
N ARG A 193 -1.64 35.51 8.73
CA ARG A 193 -2.17 36.77 9.28
C ARG A 193 -3.42 37.21 8.52
N ALA A 194 -3.35 37.22 7.19
CA ALA A 194 -4.49 37.60 6.35
C ALA A 194 -5.67 36.64 6.53
N LEU A 195 -5.40 35.33 6.66
CA LEU A 195 -6.44 34.33 6.93
C LEU A 195 -7.09 34.55 8.31
N ALA A 196 -6.29 34.83 9.34
CA ALA A 196 -6.79 35.08 10.68
C ALA A 196 -7.66 36.35 10.74
N GLU A 197 -7.26 37.40 10.03
CA GLU A 197 -8.04 38.65 9.92
C GLU A 197 -9.37 38.43 9.19
N ASP A 198 -9.40 37.65 8.10
CA ASP A 198 -10.64 37.31 7.38
C ASP A 198 -11.60 36.49 8.26
N LEU A 199 -11.08 35.49 8.98
CA LEU A 199 -11.86 34.68 9.91
C LEU A 199 -12.43 35.52 11.07
N LEU A 200 -11.63 36.43 11.64
CA LEU A 200 -12.08 37.33 12.70
C LEU A 200 -13.21 38.25 12.21
N LEU A 201 -13.16 38.72 10.97
CA LEU A 201 -14.23 39.53 10.38
C LEU A 201 -15.52 38.72 10.23
N ARG A 202 -15.45 37.50 9.66
CA ARG A 202 -16.63 36.63 9.48
C ARG A 202 -17.29 36.25 10.79
N TYR A 203 -16.50 35.86 11.80
CA TYR A 203 -17.04 35.46 13.09
C TYR A 203 -17.56 36.63 13.92
N ARG A 204 -17.06 37.87 13.72
CA ARG A 204 -17.66 39.08 14.30
C ARG A 204 -19.06 39.35 13.76
N GLU A 205 -19.28 39.16 12.46
CA GLU A 205 -20.61 39.31 11.88
C GLU A 205 -21.60 38.27 12.41
N GLU A 206 -21.16 37.02 12.60
CA GLU A 206 -21.98 35.97 13.21
C GLU A 206 -22.26 36.20 14.70
N ALA A 207 -21.28 36.72 15.46
CA ALA A 207 -21.47 37.08 16.87
C ALA A 207 -22.50 38.22 17.01
N GLY A 208 -22.43 39.23 16.15
CA GLY A 208 -23.43 40.31 16.10
C GLY A 208 -24.85 39.84 15.80
N ARG A 209 -25.02 38.77 15.00
CA ARG A 209 -26.33 38.14 14.74
C ARG A 209 -26.85 37.26 15.89
N ARG A 210 -25.96 36.74 16.74
CA ARG A 210 -26.32 35.86 17.87
C ARG A 210 -26.51 36.59 19.21
N GLY A 211 -26.34 37.91 19.25
CA GLY A 211 -26.71 38.73 20.41
C GLY A 211 -25.94 38.38 21.69
N ARG A 212 -24.63 38.11 21.58
CA ARG A 212 -23.70 38.14 22.71
C ARG A 212 -22.48 38.96 22.35
#